data_AF-A0A7G5LZ76-F1
#
_entry.id   AF-A0A7G5LZ76-F1
#
_cell.length_a   1.000
_cell.length_b   1.000
_cell.length_c   1.000
_cell.angle_alpha   90.00
_cell.angle_beta   90.00
_cell.angle_gamma   90.00
#
_symmetry.space_group_name_H-M   'P 1'
#
loop_
_entity.id
_entity.type
_entity.pdbx_description
1 polymer ?
#
loop_
_entity_poly.entity_id
_entity_poly.type
_entity_poly.pdbx_seq_one_letter_code
_entity_poly.pdbx_strand_id
1 'polypeptide(L)'
;MTMKTTRRWVRRAATISAAAALTIAPAAAANALGLEHDAEGTSYINSTDSTINVGPTTLTTNLDVNTGDFTGHMPLPGTRTKFEVIGFIPVEADVTFVEAAPITGRIDIVNNNTPVTSTASYYIKLSNIKIAGFPTFAGPFCRTKDPVTIPANTPAGGNFNLITGGTLGGTYTIGDFQHCGLNTWLINLLVPGSGNTLNINVTNGRILG
;
A
#
# COMPACT_ATOMS: atom_id res chain seq x y z
N MET A 1 -4.12 -87.29 25.08
CA MET A 1 -5.52 -87.66 24.79
C MET A 1 -6.18 -86.45 24.13
N THR A 2 -6.06 -86.31 22.82
CA THR A 2 -7.11 -86.59 21.82
C THR A 2 -8.14 -85.45 21.67
N MET A 3 -7.87 -84.60 20.67
CA MET A 3 -8.78 -84.15 19.59
C MET A 3 -10.17 -83.58 19.95
N LYS A 4 -10.45 -82.34 19.50
CA LYS A 4 -11.47 -82.08 18.45
C LYS A 4 -11.59 -80.61 18.04
N THR A 5 -11.29 -80.43 16.77
CA THR A 5 -11.75 -79.43 15.79
C THR A 5 -13.18 -78.95 15.99
N THR A 6 -13.44 -77.64 15.83
CA THR A 6 -14.50 -77.17 14.90
C THR A 6 -14.38 -75.69 14.56
N ARG A 7 -14.34 -75.42 13.25
CA ARG A 7 -14.46 -74.12 12.59
C ARG A 7 -15.86 -73.53 12.81
N ARG A 8 -15.95 -72.23 13.12
CA ARG A 8 -17.07 -71.38 12.66
C ARG A 8 -16.53 -70.01 12.23
N TRP A 9 -16.56 -69.82 10.92
CA TRP A 9 -16.36 -68.53 10.26
C TRP A 9 -17.56 -67.63 10.55
N VAL A 10 -17.32 -66.47 11.15
CA VAL A 10 -18.29 -65.37 11.17
C VAL A 10 -17.58 -64.16 10.59
N ARG A 11 -17.93 -63.84 9.34
CA ARG A 11 -17.56 -62.59 8.67
C ARG A 11 -18.22 -61.45 9.45
N ARG A 12 -17.44 -60.67 10.20
CA ARG A 12 -17.91 -59.40 10.76
C ARG A 12 -17.56 -58.30 9.78
N ALA A 13 -18.60 -57.69 9.23
CA ALA A 13 -18.52 -56.52 8.37
C ALA A 13 -17.87 -55.35 9.13
N ALA A 14 -16.89 -54.71 8.49
CA ALA A 14 -16.33 -53.46 8.94
C ALA A 14 -17.31 -52.34 8.62
N THR A 15 -17.92 -51.74 9.64
CA THR A 15 -18.64 -50.47 9.50
C THR A 15 -17.63 -49.34 9.60
N ILE A 16 -17.23 -48.80 8.45
CA ILE A 16 -16.47 -47.55 8.36
C ILE A 16 -17.48 -46.42 8.57
N SER A 17 -17.53 -45.87 9.78
CA SER A 17 -18.28 -44.65 10.06
C SER A 17 -17.46 -43.46 9.55
N ALA A 18 -17.75 -43.00 8.32
CA ALA A 18 -17.26 -41.73 7.82
C ALA A 18 -18.01 -40.58 8.52
N ALA A 19 -17.47 -40.11 9.64
CA ALA A 19 -17.89 -38.83 10.22
C ALA A 19 -17.37 -37.70 9.32
N ALA A 20 -18.22 -37.20 8.43
CA ALA A 20 -17.96 -35.97 7.71
C ALA A 20 -17.99 -34.80 8.71
N ALA A 21 -16.82 -34.37 9.18
CA ALA A 21 -16.69 -33.13 9.91
C ALA A 21 -16.92 -31.97 8.93
N LEU A 22 -18.14 -31.41 8.92
CA LEU A 22 -18.41 -30.09 8.37
C LEU A 22 -17.66 -29.07 9.22
N THR A 23 -16.45 -28.70 8.81
CA THR A 23 -15.77 -27.52 9.37
C THR A 23 -16.54 -26.29 8.91
N ILE A 24 -17.38 -25.75 9.79
CA ILE A 24 -18.01 -24.44 9.58
C ILE A 24 -16.86 -23.44 9.61
N ALA A 25 -16.45 -22.95 8.44
CA ALA A 25 -15.60 -21.78 8.37
C ALA A 25 -16.35 -20.62 9.04
N PRO A 26 -15.74 -19.86 9.98
CA PRO A 26 -16.40 -18.70 10.53
C PRO A 26 -16.67 -17.72 9.38
N ALA A 27 -17.90 -17.22 9.30
CA ALA A 27 -18.28 -16.16 8.37
C ALA A 27 -17.58 -14.86 8.79
N ALA A 28 -16.32 -14.68 8.40
CA ALA A 28 -15.61 -13.42 8.50
C ALA A 28 -16.09 -12.48 7.38
N ALA A 29 -17.36 -12.07 7.42
CA ALA A 29 -17.94 -11.20 6.37
C ALA A 29 -19.16 -10.38 6.80
N ALA A 30 -19.53 -10.33 8.09
CA ALA A 30 -20.73 -9.58 8.49
C ALA A 30 -20.50 -8.07 8.66
N ASN A 31 -19.25 -7.62 8.79
CA ASN A 31 -18.93 -6.25 9.22
C ASN A 31 -17.98 -5.51 8.25
N ALA A 32 -17.63 -6.14 7.13
CA ALA A 32 -16.70 -5.61 6.14
C ALA A 32 -17.48 -4.83 5.07
N LEU A 33 -17.22 -3.53 4.95
CA LEU A 33 -17.78 -2.65 3.93
C LEU A 33 -16.68 -2.32 2.91
N GLY A 34 -16.83 -2.84 1.69
CA GLY A 34 -15.98 -2.46 0.57
C GLY A 34 -16.30 -1.04 0.10
N LEU A 35 -15.28 -0.21 -0.07
CA LEU A 35 -15.41 1.15 -0.56
C LEU A 35 -14.40 1.41 -1.67
N GLU A 36 -14.78 2.26 -2.60
CA GLU A 36 -13.93 2.75 -3.67
C GLU A 36 -14.03 4.28 -3.73
N HIS A 37 -12.89 4.96 -3.86
CA HIS A 37 -12.80 6.41 -3.97
C HIS A 37 -11.86 6.78 -5.11
N ASP A 38 -12.09 7.96 -5.69
CA ASP A 38 -11.11 8.58 -6.57
C ASP A 38 -10.08 9.32 -5.70
N ALA A 39 -8.81 9.25 -6.09
CA ALA A 39 -7.70 9.82 -5.34
C ALA A 39 -6.74 10.58 -6.26
N GLU A 40 -6.51 11.85 -5.94
CA GLU A 40 -5.57 12.71 -6.66
C GLU A 40 -4.94 13.73 -5.71
N GLY A 41 -3.67 14.05 -5.92
CA GLY A 41 -2.96 15.02 -5.12
C GLY A 41 -1.54 15.24 -5.56
N THR A 42 -0.73 15.75 -4.64
CA THR A 42 0.68 16.04 -4.86
C THR A 42 1.53 15.62 -3.67
N SER A 43 2.79 15.35 -3.95
CA SER A 43 3.82 15.18 -2.94
C SER A 43 4.98 16.11 -3.21
N TYR A 44 5.38 16.88 -2.20
CA TYR A 44 6.57 17.72 -2.26
C TYR A 44 7.77 16.97 -1.69
N ILE A 45 8.86 16.95 -2.46
CA ILE A 45 10.13 16.32 -2.12
C ILE A 45 11.10 17.42 -1.72
N ASN A 46 11.41 17.47 -0.43
CA ASN A 46 12.14 18.60 0.16
C ASN A 46 13.62 18.62 -0.25
N SER A 47 14.24 17.46 -0.43
CA SER A 47 15.66 17.34 -0.79
C SER A 47 15.98 17.87 -2.20
N THR A 48 15.03 17.73 -3.12
CA THR A 48 15.17 18.12 -4.54
C THR A 48 14.34 19.34 -4.91
N ASP A 49 13.65 19.96 -3.95
CA ASP A 49 12.71 21.06 -4.14
C ASP A 49 11.74 20.83 -5.31
N SER A 50 11.15 19.62 -5.36
CA SER A 50 10.35 19.19 -6.50
C SER A 50 9.00 18.65 -6.06
N THR A 51 7.97 18.89 -6.88
CA THR A 51 6.62 18.37 -6.65
C THR A 51 6.29 17.26 -7.63
N ILE A 52 5.70 16.18 -7.11
CA ILE A 52 5.29 14.99 -7.85
C ILE A 52 3.77 14.86 -7.77
N ASN A 53 3.11 14.63 -8.90
CA ASN A 53 1.68 14.32 -8.92
C ASN A 53 1.42 12.90 -8.41
N VAL A 54 0.40 12.76 -7.58
CA VAL A 54 -0.07 11.50 -7.00
C VAL A 54 -1.46 11.24 -7.58
N GLY A 55 -1.57 10.25 -8.46
CA GLY A 55 -2.81 10.02 -9.22
C GLY A 55 -2.91 10.88 -10.48
N PRO A 56 -4.10 11.00 -11.09
CA PRO A 56 -5.36 10.43 -10.63
C PRO A 56 -5.33 8.90 -10.57
N THR A 57 -5.96 8.32 -9.55
CA THR A 57 -6.11 6.87 -9.39
C THR A 57 -7.34 6.54 -8.54
N THR A 58 -7.53 5.26 -8.26
CA THR A 58 -8.61 4.74 -7.44
C THR A 58 -8.04 4.15 -6.15
N LEU A 59 -8.57 4.58 -5.02
CA LEU A 59 -8.35 3.99 -3.70
C LEU A 59 -9.47 2.99 -3.43
N THR A 60 -9.11 1.73 -3.20
CA THR A 60 -10.04 0.70 -2.74
C THR A 60 -9.77 0.37 -1.29
N THR A 61 -10.80 0.29 -0.47
CA THR A 61 -10.68 -0.02 0.96
C THR A 61 -11.70 -1.06 1.40
N ASN A 62 -11.36 -1.78 2.45
CA ASN A 62 -12.26 -2.66 3.17
C ASN A 62 -12.30 -2.18 4.63
N LEU A 63 -13.44 -1.62 5.00
CA LEU A 63 -13.71 -1.01 6.30
C LEU A 63 -14.44 -1.99 7.21
N ASP A 64 -13.91 -2.24 8.40
CA ASP A 64 -14.68 -2.86 9.47
C ASP A 64 -15.55 -1.79 10.14
N VAL A 65 -16.86 -1.86 9.93
CA VAL A 65 -17.82 -0.82 10.37
C VAL A 65 -18.02 -0.77 11.89
N ASN A 66 -17.55 -1.78 12.63
CA ASN A 66 -17.67 -1.81 14.09
C ASN A 66 -16.46 -1.16 14.76
N THR A 67 -15.27 -1.40 14.22
CA THR A 67 -14.02 -0.90 14.80
C THR A 67 -13.57 0.42 14.18
N GLY A 68 -13.98 0.69 12.93
CA GLY A 68 -13.48 1.79 12.12
C GLY A 68 -12.13 1.50 11.47
N ASP A 69 -11.53 0.33 11.71
CA ASP A 69 -10.25 -0.04 11.11
C ASP A 69 -10.47 -0.45 9.64
N PHE A 70 -9.51 -0.11 8.77
CA PHE A 70 -9.58 -0.47 7.36
C PHE A 70 -8.22 -0.85 6.78
N THR A 71 -8.29 -1.65 5.73
CA THR A 71 -7.15 -1.90 4.81
C THR A 71 -7.49 -1.40 3.42
N GLY A 72 -6.49 -1.05 2.60
CA GLY A 72 -6.75 -0.63 1.23
C GLY A 72 -5.58 -0.76 0.27
N HIS A 73 -5.87 -0.49 -1.00
CA HIS A 73 -4.94 -0.47 -2.11
C HIS A 73 -5.17 0.77 -2.96
N MET A 74 -4.09 1.41 -3.39
CA MET A 74 -4.10 2.60 -4.21
C MET A 74 -2.92 2.53 -5.20
N PRO A 75 -3.06 1.79 -6.31
CA PRO A 75 -2.01 1.70 -7.31
C PRO A 75 -1.73 3.09 -7.88
N LEU A 76 -0.51 3.59 -7.72
CA LEU A 76 -0.14 4.91 -8.21
C LEU A 76 0.41 4.83 -9.63
N PRO A 77 -0.01 5.72 -10.54
CA PRO A 77 0.61 5.82 -11.84
C PRO A 77 2.07 6.24 -11.71
N GLY A 78 2.92 5.72 -12.60
CA GLY A 78 4.28 6.22 -12.75
C GLY A 78 4.26 7.68 -13.22
N THR A 79 5.30 8.43 -12.86
CA THR A 79 5.39 9.86 -13.15
C THR A 79 6.82 10.23 -13.52
N ARG A 80 6.97 11.28 -14.33
CA ARG A 80 8.28 11.81 -14.70
C ARG A 80 8.58 13.07 -13.90
N THR A 81 9.73 13.08 -13.26
CA THR A 81 10.20 14.21 -12.44
C THR A 81 11.40 14.86 -13.09
N LYS A 82 11.47 16.18 -12.98
CA LYS A 82 12.63 16.99 -13.38
C LYS A 82 12.99 17.93 -12.23
N PHE A 83 14.26 17.94 -11.84
CA PHE A 83 14.79 18.86 -10.83
C PHE A 83 16.20 19.30 -11.22
N GLU A 84 16.70 20.34 -10.57
CA GLU A 84 18.05 20.87 -10.82
C GLU A 84 18.97 20.61 -9.63
N VAL A 85 20.17 20.12 -9.94
CA VAL A 85 21.23 19.88 -8.95
C VAL A 85 22.25 21.01 -9.06
N ILE A 86 22.65 21.58 -7.92
CA ILE A 86 23.63 22.68 -7.83
C ILE A 86 23.22 23.87 -8.73
N GLY A 87 21.92 24.19 -8.78
CA GLY A 87 21.36 25.40 -9.40
C GLY A 87 21.41 25.49 -10.93
N PHE A 88 21.89 24.47 -11.64
CA PHE A 88 21.86 24.49 -13.12
C PHE A 88 21.94 23.12 -13.83
N ILE A 89 22.22 22.00 -13.12
CA ILE A 89 22.33 20.69 -13.78
C ILE A 89 20.96 20.00 -13.77
N PRO A 90 20.26 19.90 -14.91
CA PRO A 90 18.95 19.25 -14.94
C PRO A 90 19.09 17.74 -14.80
N VAL A 91 18.32 17.18 -13.89
CA VAL A 91 18.16 15.73 -13.68
C VAL A 91 16.71 15.36 -13.96
N GLU A 92 16.51 14.35 -14.79
CA GLU A 92 15.20 13.78 -15.08
C GLU A 92 15.19 12.32 -14.69
N ALA A 93 14.06 11.83 -14.16
CA ALA A 93 13.88 10.41 -13.85
C ALA A 93 12.41 10.01 -13.98
N ASP A 94 12.18 8.77 -14.38
CA ASP A 94 10.87 8.12 -14.27
C ASP A 94 10.78 7.49 -12.88
N VAL A 95 9.74 7.87 -12.13
CA VAL A 95 9.43 7.40 -10.79
C VAL A 95 8.27 6.43 -10.87
N THR A 96 8.43 5.24 -10.30
CA THR A 96 7.36 4.25 -10.16
C THR A 96 7.18 3.90 -8.69
N PHE A 97 5.95 3.84 -8.24
CA PHE A 97 5.59 3.44 -6.89
C PHE A 97 5.13 1.99 -6.90
N VAL A 98 5.69 1.17 -6.02
CA VAL A 98 5.31 -0.24 -5.87
C VAL A 98 4.80 -0.43 -4.45
N GLU A 99 3.54 -0.81 -4.28
CA GLU A 99 2.97 -1.13 -2.97
C GLU A 99 3.81 -2.21 -2.29
N ALA A 100 4.31 -1.91 -1.09
CA ALA A 100 5.08 -2.85 -0.28
C ALA A 100 4.17 -3.65 0.67
N ALA A 101 3.04 -3.06 1.07
CA ALA A 101 2.01 -3.64 1.90
C ALA A 101 0.68 -2.91 1.65
N PRO A 102 -0.47 -3.52 1.99
CA PRO A 102 -1.75 -2.82 2.01
C PRO A 102 -1.68 -1.56 2.87
N ILE A 103 -2.39 -0.51 2.45
CA ILE A 103 -2.65 0.66 3.28
C ILE A 103 -3.40 0.19 4.52
N THR A 104 -3.03 0.70 5.69
CA THR A 104 -3.76 0.44 6.94
C THR A 104 -4.18 1.76 7.55
N GLY A 105 -5.38 1.81 8.11
CA GLY A 105 -5.85 3.01 8.79
C GLY A 105 -7.05 2.75 9.67
N ARG A 106 -7.54 3.85 10.23
CA ARG A 106 -8.73 3.89 11.07
C ARG A 106 -9.49 5.18 10.79
N ILE A 107 -10.80 5.05 10.64
CA ILE A 107 -11.75 6.16 10.66
C ILE A 107 -12.48 6.18 12.00
N ASP A 108 -12.59 7.37 12.60
CA ASP A 108 -13.31 7.54 13.85
C ASP A 108 -14.79 7.81 13.59
N ILE A 109 -15.60 6.74 13.65
CA ILE A 109 -17.03 6.77 13.34
C ILE A 109 -17.87 7.31 14.53
N VAL A 110 -17.27 7.49 15.70
CA VAL A 110 -17.98 7.84 16.94
C VAL A 110 -18.04 9.36 17.13
N ASN A 111 -17.07 10.09 16.58
CA ASN A 111 -17.01 11.54 16.67
C ASN A 111 -17.73 12.22 15.50
N ASN A 112 -18.43 13.34 15.77
CA ASN A 112 -19.13 14.16 14.76
C ASN A 112 -18.24 14.68 13.60
N ASN A 113 -16.93 14.42 13.63
CA ASN A 113 -15.95 14.98 12.70
C ASN A 113 -15.14 13.93 11.92
N THR A 114 -15.52 12.64 12.00
CA THR A 114 -14.99 11.50 11.22
C THR A 114 -13.53 11.61 10.73
N PRO A 115 -12.54 11.88 11.62
CA PRO A 115 -11.14 11.94 11.20
C PRO A 115 -10.64 10.56 10.76
N VAL A 116 -9.77 10.57 9.76
CA VAL A 116 -9.04 9.40 9.28
C VAL A 116 -7.58 9.50 9.69
N THR A 117 -7.04 8.39 10.17
CA THR A 117 -5.60 8.18 10.27
C THR A 117 -5.23 7.00 9.39
N SER A 118 -4.19 7.13 8.58
CA SER A 118 -3.79 6.04 7.69
C SER A 118 -2.30 6.09 7.37
N THR A 119 -1.78 4.95 6.96
CA THR A 119 -0.39 4.78 6.58
C THR A 119 -0.31 3.89 5.35
N ALA A 120 0.37 4.40 4.32
CA ALA A 120 0.70 3.65 3.13
C ALA A 120 2.19 3.27 3.13
N SER A 121 2.53 2.20 2.41
CA SER A 121 3.91 1.72 2.30
C SER A 121 4.26 1.42 0.85
N TYR A 122 5.26 2.13 0.31
CA TYR A 122 5.69 1.97 -1.09
C TYR A 122 7.20 1.85 -1.21
N TYR A 123 7.66 1.01 -2.12
CA TYR A 123 8.98 1.17 -2.70
C TYR A 123 8.93 2.24 -3.79
N ILE A 124 9.86 3.19 -3.74
CA ILE A 124 10.05 4.17 -4.81
C ILE A 124 11.13 3.63 -5.74
N LYS A 125 10.80 3.41 -7.00
CA LYS A 125 11.69 2.91 -8.04
C LYS A 125 12.03 4.01 -9.02
N LEU A 126 13.31 4.14 -9.36
CA LEU A 126 13.80 5.09 -10.35
C LEU A 126 14.23 4.36 -11.62
N SER A 127 13.93 4.96 -12.76
CA SER A 127 14.36 4.48 -14.07
C SER A 127 14.57 5.64 -15.04
N ASN A 128 15.16 5.35 -16.20
CA ASN A 128 15.34 6.34 -17.27
C ASN A 128 15.99 7.65 -16.81
N ILE A 129 16.97 7.55 -15.91
CA ILE A 129 17.61 8.71 -15.29
C ILE A 129 18.45 9.43 -16.34
N LYS A 130 18.22 10.72 -16.55
CA LYS A 130 19.03 11.58 -17.42
C LYS A 130 19.67 12.69 -16.62
N ILE A 131 20.95 12.95 -16.87
CA ILE A 131 21.70 14.04 -16.27
C ILE A 131 22.22 14.92 -17.40
N ALA A 132 21.87 16.21 -17.39
CA ALA A 132 22.20 17.14 -18.47
C ALA A 132 21.80 16.62 -19.87
N GLY A 133 20.68 15.88 -19.94
CA GLY A 133 20.17 15.27 -21.18
C GLY A 133 20.79 13.92 -21.55
N PHE A 134 21.87 13.49 -20.90
CA PHE A 134 22.51 12.20 -21.18
C PHE A 134 21.89 11.07 -20.35
N PRO A 135 21.47 9.95 -20.97
CA PRO A 135 20.91 8.81 -20.25
C PRO A 135 21.98 8.15 -19.40
N THR A 136 21.61 7.81 -18.17
CA THR A 136 22.45 7.09 -17.22
C THR A 136 21.80 5.76 -16.86
N PHE A 137 22.62 4.72 -16.68
CA PHE A 137 22.12 3.39 -16.39
C PHE A 137 21.98 3.18 -14.88
N ALA A 138 20.73 3.09 -14.41
CA ALA A 138 20.42 2.76 -13.02
C ALA A 138 20.17 1.25 -12.79
N GLY A 139 20.10 0.43 -13.85
CA GLY A 139 19.68 -0.97 -13.73
C GLY A 139 18.17 -1.13 -13.45
N PRO A 140 17.63 -2.35 -13.62
CA PRO A 140 16.19 -2.59 -13.53
C PRO A 140 15.64 -2.61 -12.10
N PHE A 141 16.50 -2.56 -11.08
CA PHE A 141 16.13 -2.72 -9.67
C PHE A 141 16.48 -1.50 -8.81
N CYS A 142 16.80 -0.35 -9.40
CA CYS A 142 17.06 0.89 -8.66
C CYS A 142 15.81 1.34 -7.89
N ARG A 143 15.79 1.14 -6.57
CA ARG A 143 14.68 1.50 -5.69
C ARG A 143 15.15 1.83 -4.29
N THR A 144 14.27 2.42 -3.46
CA THR A 144 14.52 2.55 -2.01
C THR A 144 14.86 1.18 -1.42
N LYS A 145 15.84 1.16 -0.52
CA LYS A 145 16.29 -0.03 0.21
C LYS A 145 15.14 -0.62 1.01
N ASP A 146 14.55 0.22 1.86
CA ASP A 146 13.38 -0.08 2.67
C ASP A 146 12.12 0.59 2.08
N PRO A 147 10.91 0.05 2.35
CA PRO A 147 9.68 0.73 1.99
C PRO A 147 9.59 2.11 2.66
N VAL A 148 9.11 3.09 1.91
CA VAL A 148 8.78 4.42 2.43
C VAL A 148 7.41 4.35 3.08
N THR A 149 7.36 4.69 4.37
CA THR A 149 6.13 4.80 5.16
C THR A 149 5.57 6.20 5.03
N ILE A 150 4.35 6.33 4.50
CA ILE A 150 3.72 7.61 4.18
C ILE A 150 2.41 7.74 4.98
N PRO A 151 2.38 8.58 6.02
CA PRO A 151 1.14 8.92 6.70
C PRO A 151 0.22 9.75 5.79
N ALA A 152 -1.08 9.49 5.87
CA ALA A 152 -2.11 10.30 5.21
C ALA A 152 -3.31 10.44 6.17
N ASN A 153 -3.37 11.56 6.87
CA ASN A 153 -4.31 11.82 7.95
C ASN A 153 -5.19 13.03 7.63
N THR A 154 -6.38 13.08 8.19
CA THR A 154 -7.21 14.29 8.15
C THR A 154 -6.46 15.45 8.83
N PRO A 155 -6.26 16.59 8.16
CA PRO A 155 -5.63 17.76 8.77
C PRO A 155 -6.42 18.28 9.98
N ALA A 156 -5.76 19.01 10.87
CA ALA A 156 -6.39 19.62 12.03
C ALA A 156 -7.58 20.52 11.62
N GLY A 157 -8.74 20.31 12.23
CA GLY A 157 -9.99 21.02 11.88
C GLY A 157 -10.65 20.54 10.59
N GLY A 158 -10.05 19.60 9.86
CA GLY A 158 -10.65 18.90 8.73
C GLY A 158 -11.64 17.82 9.15
N ASN A 159 -12.32 17.26 8.16
CA ASN A 159 -13.23 16.13 8.31
C ASN A 159 -13.10 15.23 7.07
N PHE A 160 -13.40 13.94 7.21
CA PHE A 160 -13.50 12.99 6.11
C PHE A 160 -14.90 12.37 6.09
N ASN A 161 -15.54 12.36 4.92
CA ASN A 161 -16.84 11.71 4.74
C ASN A 161 -16.68 10.45 3.88
N LEU A 162 -17.32 9.34 4.24
CA LEU A 162 -17.19 8.07 3.50
C LEU A 162 -17.67 8.14 2.05
N ILE A 163 -18.58 9.05 1.71
CA ILE A 163 -19.17 9.18 0.37
C ILE A 163 -18.57 10.36 -0.39
N THR A 164 -18.45 11.55 0.20
CA THR A 164 -17.86 12.69 -0.51
C THR A 164 -16.34 12.70 -0.44
N GLY A 165 -15.74 11.95 0.48
CA GLY A 165 -14.32 11.92 0.75
C GLY A 165 -13.84 13.11 1.60
N GLY A 166 -12.57 13.46 1.45
CA GLY A 166 -11.91 14.53 2.19
C GLY A 166 -10.42 14.64 1.84
N THR A 167 -9.77 15.69 2.34
CA THR A 167 -8.34 15.88 2.19
C THR A 167 -7.58 15.12 3.26
N LEU A 168 -6.53 14.41 2.85
CA LEU A 168 -5.58 13.74 3.72
C LEU A 168 -4.18 14.28 3.45
N GLY A 169 -3.34 14.31 4.48
CA GLY A 169 -1.95 14.71 4.31
C GLY A 169 -1.05 14.18 5.41
N GLY A 170 0.24 14.32 5.19
CA GLY A 170 1.25 13.86 6.13
C GLY A 170 2.65 14.24 5.70
N THR A 171 3.60 13.98 6.59
CA THR A 171 5.02 14.16 6.34
C THR A 171 5.73 12.83 6.41
N TYR A 172 6.74 12.64 5.56
CA TYR A 172 7.47 11.39 5.47
C TYR A 172 8.93 11.60 5.10
N THR A 173 9.71 10.53 5.23
CA THR A 173 11.14 10.50 4.96
C THR A 173 11.43 9.48 3.86
N ILE A 174 12.23 9.87 2.87
CA ILE A 174 12.74 8.95 1.85
C ILE A 174 14.12 8.47 2.33
N GLY A 175 14.28 7.14 2.41
CA GLY A 175 15.55 6.51 2.76
C GLY A 175 16.45 6.30 1.55
N ASP A 176 17.60 5.66 1.79
CA ASP A 176 18.57 5.34 0.75
C ASP A 176 17.99 4.45 -0.35
N PHE A 177 18.51 4.63 -1.56
CA PHE A 177 18.31 3.77 -2.70
C PHE A 177 19.41 2.71 -2.80
N GLN A 178 19.06 1.58 -3.40
CA GLN A 178 19.97 0.48 -3.67
C GLN A 178 19.79 -0.04 -5.09
N HIS A 179 20.80 -0.79 -5.56
CA HIS A 179 20.80 -1.41 -6.88
C HIS A 179 20.64 -0.42 -8.04
N CYS A 180 21.17 0.80 -7.89
CA CYS A 180 21.14 1.87 -8.90
C CYS A 180 22.41 1.93 -9.76
N GLY A 181 23.21 0.86 -9.77
CA GLY A 181 24.50 0.82 -10.46
C GLY A 181 25.46 1.91 -9.97
N LEU A 182 26.23 2.50 -10.90
CA LEU A 182 27.19 3.57 -10.60
C LEU A 182 26.52 4.85 -10.08
N ASN A 183 25.23 5.04 -10.35
CA ASN A 183 24.48 6.21 -9.89
C ASN A 183 24.07 6.13 -8.41
N THR A 184 24.21 4.98 -7.76
CA THR A 184 23.74 4.77 -6.37
C THR A 184 24.28 5.83 -5.41
N TRP A 185 25.58 6.14 -5.51
CA TRP A 185 26.20 7.17 -4.69
C TRP A 185 25.57 8.55 -4.89
N LEU A 186 25.41 8.98 -6.15
CA LEU A 186 24.85 10.29 -6.47
C LEU A 186 23.38 10.39 -6.07
N ILE A 187 22.59 9.35 -6.30
CA ILE A 187 21.18 9.31 -5.91
C ILE A 187 21.06 9.43 -4.39
N ASN A 188 21.87 8.69 -3.63
CA ASN A 188 21.84 8.73 -2.17
C ASN A 188 22.41 10.02 -1.57
N LEU A 189 23.15 10.80 -2.35
CA LEU A 189 23.57 12.14 -1.96
C LEU A 189 22.45 13.18 -2.12
N LEU A 190 21.51 12.97 -3.04
CA LEU A 190 20.57 13.99 -3.49
C LEU A 190 19.12 13.75 -3.04
N VAL A 191 18.65 12.50 -3.05
CA VAL A 191 17.22 12.19 -2.92
C VAL A 191 16.81 11.88 -1.48
N PRO A 192 17.53 11.03 -0.71
CA PRO A 192 17.14 10.73 0.67
C PRO A 192 17.03 11.97 1.54
N GLY A 193 16.04 11.98 2.43
CA GLY A 193 15.80 13.13 3.30
C GLY A 193 14.42 13.14 3.91
N SER A 194 14.30 13.87 5.03
CA SER A 194 13.03 14.15 5.72
C SER A 194 12.37 15.42 5.19
N GLY A 195 11.15 15.70 5.66
CA GLY A 195 10.42 16.92 5.34
C GLY A 195 9.61 16.86 4.05
N ASN A 196 9.53 15.67 3.44
CA ASN A 196 8.63 15.46 2.31
C ASN A 196 7.19 15.51 2.80
N THR A 197 6.30 16.07 1.99
CA THR A 197 4.88 16.22 2.33
C THR A 197 4.01 15.53 1.30
N LEU A 198 2.87 15.02 1.74
CA LEU A 198 1.80 14.49 0.91
C LEU A 198 0.54 15.33 1.18
N ASN A 199 -0.15 15.71 0.11
CA ASN A 199 -1.50 16.23 0.16
C ASN A 199 -2.32 15.51 -0.91
N ILE A 200 -3.35 14.76 -0.50
CA ILE A 200 -4.20 13.98 -1.38
C ILE A 200 -5.67 14.27 -1.09
N ASN A 201 -6.44 14.48 -2.15
CA ASN A 201 -7.89 14.58 -2.08
C ASN A 201 -8.47 13.25 -2.47
N VAL A 202 -9.23 12.69 -1.55
CA VAL A 202 -10.05 11.50 -1.77
C VAL A 202 -11.47 11.98 -2.01
N THR A 203 -12.12 11.51 -3.07
CA THR A 203 -13.45 11.96 -3.48
C THR A 203 -14.28 10.81 -4.03
N ASN A 204 -15.57 11.07 -4.31
CA ASN A 204 -16.45 10.16 -5.05
C ASN A 204 -16.51 8.73 -4.48
N GLY A 205 -16.73 8.60 -3.17
CA GLY A 205 -16.89 7.34 -2.47
C GLY A 205 -18.07 6.52 -2.96
N ARG A 206 -17.80 5.26 -3.29
CA ARG A 206 -18.74 4.27 -3.83
C ARG A 206 -18.67 3.01 -2.97
N ILE A 207 -19.82 2.45 -2.61
CA ILE A 207 -19.89 1.18 -1.90
C ILE A 207 -19.73 0.05 -2.92
N LEU A 208 -18.81 -0.87 -2.66
CA LEU A 208 -18.63 -2.09 -3.44
C LEU A 208 -19.62 -3.13 -2.88
N GLY A 209 -20.54 -3.59 -3.74
CA GLY A 209 -21.58 -4.58 -3.41
C GLY A 209 -21.18 -6.02 -3.69
#